data_AF-A0A6N9VID4-F1
#
_entry.id   AF-A0A6N9VID4-F1
#
_cell.length_a   1.000
_cell.length_b   1.000
_cell.length_c   1.000
_cell.angle_alpha   90.00
_cell.angle_beta   90.00
_cell.angle_gamma   90.00
#
_symmetry.space_group_name_H-M   'P 1'
#
loop_
_entity.id
_entity.type
_entity.pdbx_description
1 polymer ?
#
loop_
_entity_poly.entity_id
_entity_poly.type
_entity_poly.pdbx_seq_one_letter_code
_entity_poly.pdbx_strand_id
1 'polypeptide(L)'
;PTDLPTYPFQREHYWLAPQSPGDARSLGLAPAEHPLLSTAVDLAGREDLVLSGVLSIATHPWLADHAVGGGVLVPATAFVELALAAGGRVGIDRVGDLTLEAPLPL
;
A
#
# COMPACT_ATOMS: atom_id res chain seq x y z
N PRO A 1 17.17 -18.28 -50.95
CA PRO A 1 16.94 -18.03 -49.50
C PRO A 1 17.71 -19.06 -48.67
N THR A 2 18.74 -18.64 -47.96
CA THR A 2 19.51 -19.51 -47.05
C THR A 2 18.79 -19.63 -45.73
N ASP A 3 18.41 -20.85 -45.35
CA ASP A 3 17.91 -21.16 -44.01
C ASP A 3 19.04 -20.94 -43.00
N LEU A 4 18.84 -19.98 -42.09
CA LEU A 4 19.77 -19.71 -40.99
C LEU A 4 19.47 -20.68 -39.85
N PRO A 5 20.50 -21.19 -39.14
CA PRO A 5 20.26 -22.05 -37.98
C PRO A 5 19.54 -21.24 -36.89
N THR A 6 18.29 -21.60 -36.59
CA THR A 6 17.61 -21.09 -35.39
C THR A 6 18.23 -21.75 -34.18
N TYR A 7 19.07 -21.01 -33.46
CA TYR A 7 19.52 -21.44 -32.13
C TYR A 7 18.27 -21.61 -31.26
N PRO A 8 17.99 -22.83 -30.73
CA PRO A 8 16.90 -22.99 -29.80
C PRO A 8 17.31 -22.27 -28.52
N PHE A 9 16.74 -21.09 -28.29
CA PHE A 9 16.86 -20.44 -26.98
C PHE A 9 16.52 -21.48 -25.92
N GLN A 10 17.43 -21.71 -24.98
CA GLN A 10 17.14 -22.49 -23.78
C GLN A 10 16.12 -21.67 -22.99
N ARG A 11 14.84 -22.02 -23.13
CA ARG A 11 13.70 -21.31 -22.54
C ARG A 11 13.60 -21.61 -21.05
N GLU A 12 14.60 -21.19 -20.30
CA GLU A 12 14.60 -21.28 -18.85
C GLU A 12 14.18 -19.95 -18.23
N HIS A 13 13.34 -20.02 -17.21
CA HIS A 13 12.73 -18.87 -16.59
C HIS A 13 13.64 -18.38 -15.46
N TYR A 14 14.41 -17.33 -15.71
CA TYR A 14 15.35 -16.75 -14.74
C TYR A 14 14.75 -15.57 -13.95
N TRP A 15 13.42 -15.41 -13.96
CA TRP A 15 12.76 -14.41 -13.13
C TRP A 15 12.61 -14.90 -11.70
N LEU A 16 12.72 -13.98 -10.74
CA LEU A 16 12.44 -14.23 -9.34
C LEU A 16 11.00 -14.72 -9.17
N ALA A 17 10.83 -15.84 -8.47
CA ALA A 17 9.51 -16.31 -8.08
C ALA A 17 8.86 -15.29 -7.11
N PRO A 18 7.54 -15.05 -7.20
CA PRO A 18 6.86 -14.16 -6.26
C PRO A 18 7.06 -14.68 -4.85
N GLN A 19 7.66 -13.85 -3.99
CA GLN A 19 7.85 -14.15 -2.58
C GLN A 19 6.62 -13.69 -1.80
N SER A 20 6.39 -14.27 -0.62
CA SER A 20 5.40 -13.72 0.33
C SER A 20 5.68 -12.23 0.55
N PRO A 21 4.65 -11.39 0.78
CA PRO A 21 4.84 -9.96 1.00
C PRO A 21 5.96 -9.73 2.02
N GLY A 22 7.10 -9.23 1.55
CA GLY A 22 8.26 -8.97 2.38
C GLY A 22 8.03 -7.72 3.24
N ASP A 23 8.70 -7.67 4.39
CA ASP A 23 8.80 -6.44 5.20
C ASP A 23 9.23 -5.26 4.30
N ALA A 24 8.80 -4.04 4.60
CA ALA A 24 9.17 -2.82 3.86
C ALA A 24 10.68 -2.75 3.58
N ARG A 25 11.48 -3.22 4.55
CA ARG A 25 12.93 -3.31 4.48
C ARG A 25 13.47 -4.16 3.32
N SER A 26 12.79 -5.24 2.94
CA SER A 26 13.23 -6.07 1.80
C SER A 26 13.08 -5.36 0.45
N LEU A 27 12.26 -4.30 0.40
CA LEU A 27 12.08 -3.44 -0.76
C LEU A 27 12.97 -2.18 -0.68
N GLY A 28 13.86 -2.08 0.31
CA GLY A 28 14.65 -0.88 0.56
C GLY A 28 13.82 0.30 1.09
N LEU A 29 12.61 0.04 1.59
CA LEU A 29 11.69 1.05 2.10
C LEU A 29 11.72 1.07 3.63
N ALA A 30 11.44 2.24 4.22
CA ALA A 30 11.26 2.34 5.65
C ALA A 30 9.89 1.76 6.06
N PRO A 31 9.80 0.97 7.15
CA PRO A 31 8.52 0.52 7.66
C PRO A 31 7.70 1.69 8.18
N ALA A 32 6.38 1.64 7.93
CA ALA A 32 5.45 2.63 8.47
C ALA A 32 5.06 2.37 9.94
N GLU A 33 5.38 1.20 10.50
CA GLU A 33 5.12 0.83 11.90
C GLU A 33 3.67 1.09 12.34
N HIS A 34 2.72 0.82 11.44
CA HIS A 34 1.31 1.13 11.63
C HIS A 34 0.45 -0.01 11.09
N PRO A 35 -0.66 -0.41 11.74
CA PRO A 35 -1.43 -1.58 11.33
C PRO A 35 -1.96 -1.52 9.89
N LEU A 36 -2.34 -0.32 9.42
CA LEU A 36 -2.90 -0.12 8.06
C LEU A 36 -1.86 0.37 7.03
N LEU A 37 -0.64 0.67 7.44
CA LEU A 37 0.41 1.21 6.56
C LEU A 37 1.66 0.33 6.67
N SER A 38 2.18 -0.11 5.54
CA SER A 38 3.37 -0.95 5.46
C SER A 38 4.64 -0.15 5.26
N THR A 39 4.63 0.87 4.41
CA THR A 39 5.85 1.59 4.00
C THR A 39 5.70 3.11 4.12
N ALA A 40 6.83 3.79 4.32
CA ALA A 40 6.97 5.23 4.30
C ALA A 40 8.15 5.63 3.39
N VAL A 41 7.96 6.63 2.54
CA VAL A 41 8.92 7.07 1.52
C VAL A 41 8.96 8.59 1.46
N ASP A 42 10.12 9.17 1.78
CA ASP A 42 10.40 10.58 1.49
C ASP A 42 10.74 10.73 -0.01
N LEU A 43 10.02 11.59 -0.73
CA LEU A 43 10.23 11.77 -2.16
C LEU A 43 11.45 12.65 -2.42
N ALA A 44 12.44 12.09 -3.12
CA ALA A 44 13.66 12.81 -3.45
C ALA A 44 13.38 14.12 -4.21
N GLY A 45 13.98 15.22 -3.75
CA GLY A 45 13.84 16.55 -4.35
C GLY A 45 12.55 17.28 -3.99
N ARG A 46 11.76 16.76 -3.04
CA ARG A 46 10.56 17.41 -2.48
C ARG A 46 10.49 17.21 -0.97
N GLU A 47 9.65 18.01 -0.31
CA GLU A 47 9.30 17.86 1.10
C GLU A 47 8.02 17.01 1.25
N ASP A 48 7.87 16.00 0.39
CA ASP A 48 6.68 15.14 0.35
C ASP A 48 6.99 13.79 0.99
N LEU A 49 6.10 13.33 1.88
CA LEU A 49 6.11 12.00 2.46
C LEU A 49 4.95 11.17 1.89
N VAL A 50 5.24 9.97 1.40
CA VAL A 50 4.22 9.01 0.95
C VAL A 50 4.23 7.80 1.87
N LEU A 51 3.08 7.49 2.46
CA LEU A 51 2.85 6.23 3.17
C LEU A 51 1.97 5.33 2.31
N SER A 52 2.24 4.03 2.32
CA SER A 52 1.43 3.06 1.58
C SER A 52 1.08 1.85 2.42
N GLY A 53 0.00 1.15 2.05
CA GLY A 53 -0.53 -0.01 2.74
C GLY A 53 -1.59 -0.73 1.91
N VAL A 54 -2.12 -1.82 2.43
CA VAL A 54 -3.18 -2.62 1.79
C VAL A 54 -4.34 -2.78 2.76
N LEU A 55 -5.52 -2.28 2.38
CA LEU A 55 -6.76 -2.51 3.08
C LEU A 55 -7.45 -3.73 2.48
N SER A 56 -7.70 -4.75 3.30
CA SER A 56 -8.33 -5.99 2.88
C SER A 56 -8.99 -6.65 4.08
N ILE A 57 -10.17 -7.21 3.88
CA ILE A 57 -10.88 -7.97 4.91
C ILE A 57 -10.08 -9.21 5.33
N ALA A 58 -9.28 -9.79 4.42
CA ALA A 58 -8.44 -10.94 4.73
C ALA A 58 -7.33 -10.62 5.75
N THR A 59 -6.79 -9.40 5.71
CA THR A 59 -5.74 -8.93 6.62
C THR A 59 -6.28 -8.14 7.81
N HIS A 60 -7.45 -7.52 7.66
CA HIS A 60 -8.12 -6.70 8.66
C HIS A 60 -9.60 -7.10 8.77
N PRO A 61 -9.93 -8.22 9.44
CA PRO A 61 -11.29 -8.77 9.44
C PRO A 61 -12.36 -7.80 9.98
N TRP A 62 -11.97 -6.91 10.88
CA TRP A 62 -12.84 -5.87 11.45
C TRP A 62 -13.41 -4.90 10.40
N LEU A 63 -12.78 -4.78 9.22
CA LEU A 63 -13.33 -3.97 8.12
C LEU A 63 -14.69 -4.48 7.66
N ALA A 64 -14.94 -5.79 7.75
CA ALA A 64 -16.23 -6.38 7.38
C ALA A 64 -17.40 -5.92 8.28
N ASP A 65 -17.11 -5.43 9.48
CA ASP A 65 -18.12 -4.98 10.44
C ASP A 65 -18.67 -3.58 10.12
N HIS A 66 -18.01 -2.83 9.22
CA HIS A 66 -18.48 -1.52 8.76
C HIS A 66 -19.23 -1.63 7.43
N ALA A 67 -20.50 -2.00 7.52
CA ALA A 67 -21.39 -2.11 6.37
C ALA A 67 -22.50 -1.05 6.40
N VAL A 68 -22.73 -0.39 5.26
CA VAL A 68 -23.80 0.60 5.07
C VAL A 68 -24.60 0.22 3.83
N GLY A 69 -25.92 0.05 3.99
CA GLY A 69 -26.79 -0.34 2.86
C GLY A 69 -26.45 -1.69 2.23
N GLY A 70 -25.79 -2.59 2.98
CA GLY A 70 -25.37 -3.91 2.51
C GLY A 70 -24.01 -3.97 1.80
N GLY A 71 -23.32 -2.83 1.63
CA GLY A 71 -21.94 -2.78 1.12
C GLY A 71 -20.94 -2.57 2.25
N VAL A 72 -19.80 -3.26 2.20
CA VAL A 72 -18.67 -3.02 3.11
C VAL A 72 -17.91 -1.80 2.63
N LEU A 73 -17.73 -0.82 3.51
CA LEU A 73 -17.02 0.42 3.23
C LEU A 73 -15.87 0.56 4.22
N VAL A 74 -14.76 1.15 3.80
CA VAL A 74 -13.74 1.62 4.73
C VAL A 74 -14.38 2.69 5.63
N PRO A 75 -14.30 2.57 6.97
CA PRO A 75 -14.88 3.58 7.84
C PRO A 75 -14.21 4.94 7.67
N ALA A 76 -14.99 6.02 7.80
CA ALA A 76 -14.48 7.38 7.79
C ALA A 76 -13.32 7.60 8.80
N THR A 77 -13.40 6.96 9.96
CA THR A 77 -12.36 7.05 11.01
C THR A 77 -11.03 6.42 10.59
N ALA A 78 -11.02 5.47 9.64
CA ALA A 78 -9.76 4.95 9.11
C ALA A 78 -9.00 6.04 8.33
N PHE A 79 -9.68 6.91 7.59
CA PHE A 79 -9.02 8.04 6.93
C PHE A 79 -8.45 9.05 7.94
N VAL A 80 -9.16 9.30 9.04
CA VAL A 80 -8.66 10.14 10.14
C VAL A 80 -7.39 9.54 10.75
N GLU A 81 -7.40 8.23 11.02
CA GLU A 81 -6.22 7.50 11.53
C GLU A 81 -5.04 7.61 10.56
N LEU A 82 -5.27 7.40 9.26
CA LEU A 82 -4.22 7.53 8.24
C LEU A 82 -3.64 8.95 8.16
N ALA A 83 -4.49 9.97 8.29
CA ALA A 83 -4.05 11.37 8.32
C ALA A 83 -3.22 11.68 9.58
N LEU A 84 -3.64 11.18 10.75
CA LEU A 84 -2.90 11.33 12.00
C LEU A 84 -1.57 10.56 11.97
N ALA A 85 -1.54 9.36 11.40
CA ALA A 85 -0.31 8.58 11.23
C ALA A 85 0.70 9.30 10.33
N ALA A 86 0.24 9.88 9.22
CA ALA A 86 1.08 10.71 8.36
C ALA A 86 1.59 11.95 9.09
N GLY A 87 0.70 12.66 9.79
CA GLY A 87 1.04 13.82 10.60
C GLY A 87 2.09 13.53 11.68
N GLY A 88 1.95 12.42 12.41
CA GLY A 88 2.91 11.99 13.43
C GLY A 88 4.34 11.80 12.89
N ARG A 89 4.49 11.40 11.62
CA ARG A 89 5.81 11.27 10.97
C ARG A 89 6.48 12.60 10.66
N VAL A 90 5.70 13.66 10.47
CA VAL A 90 6.18 15.02 10.18
C VAL A 90 6.05 15.98 11.37
N GLY A 91 5.68 15.45 12.54
CA GLY A 91 5.53 16.25 13.77
C GLY A 91 4.26 17.10 13.83
N ILE A 92 3.23 16.77 13.03
CA ILE A 92 1.91 17.43 13.02
C ILE A 92 0.88 16.46 13.62
N ASP A 93 0.48 16.67 14.86
CA ASP A 93 -0.37 15.72 15.62
C ASP A 93 -1.87 16.00 15.52
N ARG A 94 -2.29 16.92 14.64
CA ARG A 94 -3.68 17.37 14.52
C ARG A 94 -4.14 17.47 13.07
N VAL A 95 -5.37 17.03 12.85
CA VAL A 95 -6.11 17.24 11.61
C VAL A 95 -7.00 18.48 11.79
N GLY A 96 -6.71 19.54 11.04
CA GLY A 96 -7.49 20.79 11.10
C GLY A 96 -8.84 20.68 10.38
N ASP A 97 -8.84 20.05 9.21
CA ASP A 97 -10.03 19.76 8.41
C ASP A 97 -9.78 18.46 7.62
N LEU A 98 -10.84 17.69 7.41
CA LEU A 98 -10.81 16.48 6.58
C LEU A 98 -12.17 16.31 5.90
N THR A 99 -12.18 16.44 4.58
CA THR A 99 -13.37 16.18 3.76
C THR A 99 -13.22 14.84 3.04
N LEU A 100 -14.21 13.97 3.18
CA LEU A 100 -14.27 12.71 2.45
C LEU A 100 -15.06 12.90 1.16
N GLU A 101 -14.35 12.82 0.03
CA GLU A 101 -14.93 13.08 -1.29
C GLU A 101 -15.80 11.94 -1.81
N ALA A 102 -15.40 10.70 -1.54
CA ALA A 102 -16.10 9.51 -2.00
C ALA A 102 -15.95 8.36 -0.99
N PRO A 103 -16.96 7.49 -0.86
CA PRO A 103 -16.82 6.25 -0.09
C PRO A 103 -15.83 5.30 -0.79
N LEU A 104 -15.11 4.51 0.01
CA LEU A 104 -14.20 3.48 -0.49
C LEU A 104 -14.78 2.08 -0.18
N PRO A 105 -15.37 1.39 -1.17
CA PRO A 105 -15.85 0.02 -1.01
C PRO A 105 -14.70 -1.00 -0.94
N LEU A 106 -14.93 -2.10 -0.22
CA LEU A 106 -14.01 -3.24 -0.07
C LEU A 106 -14.57 -4.52 -0.68
#